data_AF-A0A3S3C0S1-F1
#
_entry.id   AF-A0A3S3C0S1-F1
#
_cell.length_a   1.000
_cell.length_b   1.000
_cell.length_c   1.000
_cell.angle_alpha   90.00
_cell.angle_beta   90.00
_cell.angle_gamma   90.00
#
_symmetry.space_group_name_H-M   'P 1'
#
loop_
_entity.id
_entity.type
_entity.pdbx_description
1 polymer ?
#
loop_
_entity_poly.entity_id
_entity_poly.type
_entity_poly.pdbx_seq_one_letter_code
_entity_poly.pdbx_strand_id
1 'polypeptide(L)'
;MICGILVVVSPVAAQDEPQGSSMMQNGRMPQRMMSPGLMVPVMNPSSGRKLFAAKGCVVCHSINGIGGGDAPALDASTMLPMMNPFEFTAQMWAGAPAMIDMQRQELGEQIQFTGQELADIIAFVHDAEEQKKFSEADVPPNIKKLLHSDTEGGHDLNQMKQMKMNNGGSSQ
;
A
#
# COMPACT_ATOMS: atom_id res chain seq x y z
N MET A 1 2.88 -51.54 44.00
CA MET A 1 1.47 -52.00 43.93
C MET A 1 0.88 -51.45 42.65
N ILE A 2 0.61 -52.33 41.69
CA ILE A 2 0.13 -52.00 40.35
C ILE A 2 -1.38 -52.21 40.36
N CYS A 3 -2.16 -51.19 40.01
CA CYS A 3 -3.60 -51.26 39.76
C CYS A 3 -3.87 -50.19 38.69
N GLY A 4 -4.11 -50.48 37.41
CA GLY A 4 -4.82 -51.61 36.83
C GLY A 4 -6.19 -51.12 36.35
N ILE A 5 -6.25 -50.14 35.44
CA ILE A 5 -7.48 -49.73 34.77
C ILE A 5 -7.57 -50.46 33.44
N LEU A 6 -8.52 -51.40 33.36
CA LEU A 6 -8.91 -52.14 32.16
C LEU A 6 -9.45 -51.19 31.09
N VAL A 7 -8.90 -51.29 29.88
CA VAL A 7 -9.52 -50.79 28.66
C VAL A 7 -10.48 -51.88 28.15
N VAL A 8 -11.78 -51.62 28.17
CA VAL A 8 -12.77 -52.46 27.51
C VAL A 8 -12.82 -52.09 26.03
N VAL A 9 -12.33 -53.00 25.19
CA VAL A 9 -12.48 -52.96 23.74
C VAL A 9 -13.70 -53.80 23.39
N SER A 10 -14.72 -53.19 22.78
CA SER A 10 -15.87 -53.92 22.24
C SER A 10 -15.61 -54.33 20.79
N PRO A 11 -15.85 -55.59 20.39
CA PRO A 11 -15.88 -55.99 18.99
C PRO A 11 -17.33 -56.21 18.52
N VAL A 12 -17.73 -55.60 17.41
CA VAL A 12 -18.89 -56.00 16.58
C VAL A 12 -18.49 -55.59 15.15
N ALA A 13 -17.93 -56.52 14.39
CA ALA A 13 -18.57 -57.49 13.49
C ALA A 13 -18.79 -56.90 12.08
N ALA A 14 -17.96 -57.38 11.16
CA ALA A 14 -18.08 -57.22 9.72
C ALA A 14 -19.36 -57.90 9.20
N GLN A 15 -20.02 -57.27 8.24
CA GLN A 15 -20.99 -57.88 7.36
C GLN A 15 -20.76 -57.32 5.95
N ASP A 16 -20.83 -58.23 4.98
CA ASP A 16 -20.38 -58.16 3.60
C ASP A 16 -21.03 -57.06 2.72
N GLU A 17 -20.23 -56.62 1.75
CA GLU A 17 -20.67 -55.97 0.50
C GLU A 17 -21.65 -56.86 -0.29
N PRO A 18 -22.60 -56.27 -1.03
CA PRO A 18 -22.93 -56.75 -2.35
C PRO A 18 -22.47 -55.75 -3.41
N GLN A 19 -21.65 -56.27 -4.31
CA GLN A 19 -21.17 -55.61 -5.51
C GLN A 19 -22.33 -55.27 -6.46
N GLY A 20 -22.30 -54.04 -6.97
CA GLY A 20 -22.57 -53.77 -8.38
C GLY A 20 -24.03 -53.69 -8.81
N SER A 21 -24.52 -52.46 -8.97
CA SER A 21 -25.30 -52.11 -10.17
C SER A 21 -25.05 -50.64 -10.54
N SER A 22 -24.42 -50.49 -11.70
CA SER A 22 -24.42 -49.33 -12.58
C SER A 22 -25.62 -48.41 -12.37
N MET A 23 -25.36 -47.12 -12.11
CA MET A 23 -26.07 -46.01 -12.75
C MET A 23 -25.14 -44.79 -12.83
N MET A 24 -24.75 -44.48 -14.06
CA MET A 24 -24.31 -43.14 -14.46
C MET A 24 -25.42 -42.15 -14.13
N GLN A 25 -25.36 -41.48 -12.97
CA GLN A 25 -26.29 -40.41 -12.62
C GLN A 25 -25.59 -39.05 -12.80
N ASN A 26 -25.90 -38.46 -13.95
CA ASN A 26 -25.85 -37.03 -14.28
C ASN A 26 -24.63 -36.21 -13.81
N GLY A 27 -23.76 -35.96 -14.78
CA GLY A 27 -22.80 -34.87 -14.72
C GLY A 27 -23.47 -33.52 -14.45
N ARG A 28 -23.25 -33.02 -13.22
CA ARG A 28 -22.97 -31.61 -12.97
C ARG A 28 -22.26 -31.55 -11.62
N MET A 29 -20.93 -31.61 -11.67
CA MET A 29 -20.11 -31.15 -10.55
C MET A 29 -20.63 -29.74 -10.20
N PRO A 30 -21.01 -29.43 -8.95
CA PRO A 30 -21.29 -28.06 -8.59
C PRO A 30 -20.02 -27.29 -8.96
N GLN A 31 -20.15 -26.27 -9.82
CA GLN A 31 -19.05 -25.39 -10.14
C GLN A 31 -18.50 -24.87 -8.81
N ARG A 32 -17.41 -25.47 -8.33
CA ARG A 32 -16.55 -24.82 -7.35
C ARG A 32 -16.08 -23.59 -8.09
N MET A 33 -16.73 -22.45 -7.84
CA MET A 33 -16.19 -21.16 -8.20
C MET A 33 -14.86 -21.08 -7.46
N MET A 34 -13.78 -21.45 -8.15
CA MET A 34 -12.43 -21.06 -7.77
C MET A 34 -12.46 -19.53 -7.67
N SER A 35 -11.70 -19.01 -6.69
CA SER A 35 -11.61 -17.61 -6.27
C SER A 35 -11.89 -16.59 -7.39
N PRO A 36 -12.48 -15.42 -7.08
CA PRO A 36 -12.60 -14.35 -8.06
C PRO A 36 -11.27 -14.17 -8.78
N GLY A 37 -11.29 -14.22 -10.11
CA GLY A 37 -10.07 -14.09 -10.92
C GLY A 37 -9.35 -12.78 -10.56
N LEU A 38 -8.15 -12.89 -9.97
CA LEU A 38 -7.38 -11.73 -9.56
C LEU A 38 -6.74 -11.09 -10.79
N MET A 39 -7.05 -9.80 -11.02
CA MET A 39 -6.35 -8.99 -12.00
C MET A 39 -5.17 -8.30 -11.33
N VAL A 40 -3.96 -8.59 -11.82
CA VAL A 40 -2.74 -7.89 -11.42
C VAL A 40 -2.38 -6.92 -12.56
N PRO A 41 -2.32 -5.60 -12.31
CA PRO A 41 -1.96 -4.65 -13.35
C PRO A 41 -0.51 -4.86 -13.79
N VAL A 42 -0.23 -4.56 -15.06
CA VAL A 42 1.14 -4.46 -15.56
C VAL A 42 1.79 -3.25 -14.89
N MET A 43 2.97 -3.44 -14.32
CA MET A 43 3.69 -2.40 -13.58
C MET A 43 4.72 -1.72 -14.48
N ASN A 44 4.67 -0.39 -14.61
CA ASN A 44 5.62 0.39 -15.41
C ASN A 44 6.38 1.43 -14.56
N PRO A 45 7.67 1.19 -14.24
CA PRO A 45 8.44 2.11 -13.39
C PRO A 45 8.67 3.47 -14.07
N SER A 46 8.71 3.55 -15.39
CA SER A 46 8.90 4.84 -16.09
C SER A 46 7.64 5.71 -16.03
N SER A 47 6.46 5.10 -16.11
CA SER A 47 5.19 5.79 -15.78
C SER A 47 5.17 6.20 -14.31
N GLY A 48 5.58 5.29 -13.42
CA GLY A 48 5.66 5.53 -11.98
C GLY A 48 6.53 6.72 -11.61
N ARG A 49 7.69 6.88 -12.24
CA ARG A 49 8.60 8.01 -12.03
C ARG A 49 7.92 9.36 -12.29
N LYS A 50 7.17 9.45 -13.39
CA LYS A 50 6.41 10.66 -13.74
C LYS A 50 5.26 10.90 -12.76
N LEU A 51 4.55 9.84 -12.39
CA LEU A 51 3.43 9.90 -11.44
C LEU A 51 3.87 10.31 -10.04
N PHE A 52 5.01 9.80 -9.56
CA PHE A 52 5.57 10.13 -8.25
C PHE A 52 5.77 11.64 -8.10
N ALA A 53 6.34 12.30 -9.12
CA ALA A 53 6.48 13.74 -9.13
C ALA A 53 5.13 14.47 -9.34
N ALA A 54 4.37 14.08 -10.36
CA ALA A 54 3.16 14.79 -10.76
C ALA A 54 2.01 14.73 -9.73
N LYS A 55 1.91 13.62 -8.98
CA LYS A 55 0.93 13.47 -7.89
C LYS A 55 1.35 14.20 -6.61
N GLY A 56 2.60 14.67 -6.53
CA GLY A 56 3.11 15.41 -5.37
C GLY A 56 3.78 14.53 -4.30
N CYS A 57 4.05 13.25 -4.55
CA CYS A 57 4.73 12.38 -3.58
C CYS A 57 6.13 12.92 -3.24
N VAL A 58 6.81 13.48 -4.24
CA VAL A 58 8.15 14.10 -4.12
C VAL A 58 8.19 15.27 -3.12
N VAL A 59 7.05 15.90 -2.81
CA VAL A 59 6.99 17.04 -1.87
C VAL A 59 7.43 16.63 -0.47
N CYS A 60 7.10 15.41 -0.03
CA CYS A 60 7.43 14.94 1.31
C CYS A 60 8.43 13.78 1.32
N HIS A 61 8.42 12.93 0.28
CA HIS A 61 9.32 11.78 0.15
C HIS A 61 10.47 12.10 -0.82
N SER A 62 11.70 11.73 -0.44
CA SER A 62 12.87 11.85 -1.30
C SER A 62 13.22 10.53 -2.01
N ILE A 63 13.84 10.66 -3.19
CA ILE A 63 14.51 9.58 -3.93
C ILE A 63 15.86 10.11 -4.41
N ASN A 64 16.93 9.43 -4.04
CA ASN A 64 18.34 9.76 -4.29
C ASN A 64 18.65 11.22 -3.92
N GLY A 65 18.08 11.70 -2.81
CA GLY A 65 18.24 13.08 -2.32
C GLY A 65 17.39 14.13 -3.05
N ILE A 66 16.51 13.75 -3.97
CA ILE A 66 15.59 14.65 -4.66
C ILE A 66 14.20 14.53 -4.04
N GLY A 67 13.70 15.64 -3.50
CA GLY A 67 12.39 15.74 -2.86
C GLY A 67 12.47 16.28 -1.44
N GLY A 68 11.36 16.18 -0.71
CA GLY A 68 11.28 16.60 0.69
C GLY A 68 11.90 15.62 1.69
N GLY A 69 11.97 16.07 2.95
CA GLY A 69 12.49 15.30 4.08
C GLY A 69 11.47 15.02 5.19
N ASP A 70 10.22 15.45 5.02
CA ASP A 70 9.16 15.32 6.04
C ASP A 70 8.63 13.88 6.19
N ALA A 71 8.95 13.02 5.23
CA ALA A 71 8.60 11.61 5.24
C ALA A 71 9.82 10.72 4.90
N PRO A 72 9.79 9.41 5.23
CA PRO A 72 10.91 8.52 4.92
C PRO A 72 11.27 8.53 3.44
N ALA A 73 12.56 8.53 3.15
CA ALA A 73 13.05 8.37 1.78
C ALA A 73 12.57 7.03 1.19
N LEU A 74 12.30 7.02 -0.11
CA LEU A 74 11.81 5.84 -0.85
C LEU A 74 12.88 5.30 -1.81
N ASP A 75 14.14 5.40 -1.39
CA ASP A 75 15.28 4.86 -2.11
C ASP A 75 15.19 3.33 -2.20
N ALA A 76 15.17 2.80 -3.43
CA ALA A 76 15.13 1.36 -3.67
C ALA A 76 16.34 0.64 -3.06
N SER A 77 17.46 1.34 -2.86
CA SER A 77 18.68 0.82 -2.22
C SER A 77 18.51 0.51 -0.73
N THR A 78 17.50 1.09 -0.07
CA THR A 78 17.20 0.88 1.35
C THR A 78 16.03 -0.07 1.59
N MET A 79 15.30 -0.41 0.53
CA MET A 79 14.17 -1.32 0.58
C MET A 79 14.60 -2.79 0.55
N LEU A 80 13.66 -3.69 0.86
CA LEU A 80 13.91 -5.13 0.77
C LEU A 80 14.23 -5.54 -0.67
N PRO A 81 15.15 -6.51 -0.90
CA PRO A 81 15.56 -6.91 -2.24
C PRO A 81 14.43 -7.44 -3.13
N MET A 82 13.37 -7.99 -2.54
CA MET A 82 12.17 -8.41 -3.27
C MET A 82 11.04 -7.45 -2.99
N MET A 83 10.50 -6.84 -4.06
CA MET A 83 9.31 -6.01 -3.99
C MET A 83 8.09 -6.85 -3.59
N ASN A 84 7.41 -6.42 -2.52
CA ASN A 84 6.07 -6.91 -2.18
C ASN A 84 5.09 -5.72 -2.28
N PRO A 85 4.34 -5.59 -3.39
CA PRO A 85 3.45 -4.45 -3.60
C PRO A 85 2.29 -4.41 -2.60
N PHE A 86 1.86 -5.56 -2.07
CA PHE A 86 0.80 -5.65 -1.08
C PHE A 86 1.26 -5.14 0.29
N GLU A 87 2.47 -5.51 0.70
CA GLU A 87 3.07 -5.04 1.95
C GLU A 87 3.32 -3.53 1.89
N PHE A 88 3.86 -3.03 0.77
CA PHE A 88 4.04 -1.59 0.57
C PHE A 88 2.72 -0.84 0.68
N THR A 89 1.66 -1.35 0.05
CA THR A 89 0.33 -0.74 0.12
C THR A 89 -0.25 -0.81 1.53
N ALA A 90 -0.04 -1.90 2.27
CA ALA A 90 -0.47 -2.04 3.65
C ALA A 90 0.22 -1.01 4.58
N GLN A 91 1.51 -0.77 4.39
CA GLN A 91 2.26 0.25 5.12
C GLN A 91 1.79 1.67 4.77
N MET A 92 1.59 1.96 3.48
CA MET A 92 0.95 3.21 3.07
C MET A 92 -0.43 3.38 3.72
N TRP A 93 -1.26 2.34 3.76
CA TRP A 93 -2.59 2.39 4.38
C TRP A 93 -2.48 2.68 5.88
N ALA A 94 -1.55 2.04 6.59
CA ALA A 94 -1.32 2.28 8.01
C ALA A 94 -0.87 3.73 8.29
N GLY A 95 -0.04 4.30 7.41
CA GLY A 95 0.40 5.70 7.48
C GLY A 95 -0.59 6.73 6.92
N ALA A 96 -1.70 6.30 6.33
CA ALA A 96 -2.61 7.16 5.58
C ALA A 96 -3.17 8.34 6.38
N PRO A 97 -3.57 8.22 7.67
CA PRO A 97 -4.07 9.37 8.42
C PRO A 97 -3.08 10.55 8.46
N ALA A 98 -1.81 10.27 8.79
CA ALA A 98 -0.76 11.29 8.83
C ALA A 98 -0.45 11.85 7.42
N MET A 99 -0.37 10.97 6.41
CA MET A 99 -0.16 11.40 5.03
C MET A 99 -1.29 12.31 4.52
N ILE A 100 -2.55 11.98 4.80
CA ILE A 100 -3.71 12.77 4.36
C ILE A 100 -3.70 14.15 5.01
N ASP A 101 -3.36 14.25 6.30
CA ASP A 101 -3.29 15.54 6.99
C ASP A 101 -2.16 16.41 6.45
N MET A 102 -1.01 15.82 6.10
CA MET A 102 0.07 16.55 5.43
C MET A 102 -0.30 16.94 4.00
N GLN A 103 -0.92 16.05 3.22
CA GLN A 103 -1.39 16.34 1.86
C GLN A 103 -2.37 17.51 1.83
N ARG A 104 -3.32 17.59 2.79
CA ARG A 104 -4.22 18.74 2.90
C ARG A 104 -3.50 20.05 3.23
N GLN A 105 -2.38 19.98 3.94
CA GLN A 105 -1.60 21.16 4.32
C GLN A 105 -0.71 21.65 3.18
N GLU A 106 0.01 20.73 2.54
CA GLU A 106 1.01 21.06 1.53
C GLU A 106 0.43 21.10 0.11
N LEU A 107 -0.51 20.20 -0.22
CA LEU A 107 -1.12 20.05 -1.55
C LEU A 107 -2.54 20.63 -1.62
N GLY A 108 -3.17 20.90 -0.47
CA GLY A 108 -4.54 21.41 -0.35
C GLY A 108 -5.62 20.33 -0.36
N GLU A 109 -5.32 19.12 -0.83
CA GLU A 109 -6.26 18.00 -0.89
C GLU A 109 -5.55 16.64 -0.78
N GLN A 110 -6.32 15.59 -0.53
CA GLN A 110 -5.81 14.22 -0.51
C GLN A 110 -5.51 13.75 -1.94
N ILE A 111 -4.35 13.12 -2.14
CA ILE A 111 -4.00 12.51 -3.42
C ILE A 111 -4.92 11.32 -3.71
N GLN A 112 -5.49 11.28 -4.91
CA GLN A 112 -6.29 10.18 -5.39
C GLN A 112 -5.52 9.34 -6.42
N PHE A 113 -5.70 8.02 -6.34
CA PHE A 113 -5.05 7.05 -7.22
C PHE A 113 -6.07 6.15 -7.90
N THR A 114 -5.85 5.89 -9.19
CA THR A 114 -6.36 4.67 -9.83
C THR A 114 -5.48 3.49 -9.45
N GLY A 115 -5.99 2.26 -9.62
CA GLY A 115 -5.20 1.05 -9.37
C GLY A 115 -3.96 0.95 -10.25
N GLN A 116 -4.02 1.42 -11.50
CA GLN A 116 -2.87 1.42 -12.42
C GLN A 116 -1.80 2.45 -12.01
N GLU A 117 -2.21 3.66 -11.61
CA GLU A 117 -1.26 4.68 -11.15
C GLU A 117 -0.51 4.22 -9.90
N LEU A 118 -1.21 3.62 -8.94
CA LEU A 118 -0.57 3.09 -7.73
C LEU A 118 0.41 1.95 -8.09
N ALA A 119 0.02 1.04 -8.98
CA ALA A 119 0.89 -0.05 -9.41
C ALA A 119 2.19 0.46 -10.07
N ASP A 120 2.08 1.47 -10.94
CA ASP A 120 3.23 2.08 -11.61
C ASP A 120 4.14 2.80 -10.61
N ILE A 121 3.57 3.54 -9.65
CA ILE A 121 4.34 4.19 -8.58
C ILE A 121 5.08 3.15 -7.73
N ILE A 122 4.42 2.06 -7.34
CA ILE A 122 5.05 0.98 -6.56
C ILE A 122 6.21 0.37 -7.35
N ALA A 123 6.05 0.16 -8.66
CA ALA A 123 7.11 -0.31 -9.53
C ALA A 123 8.32 0.62 -9.49
N PHE A 124 8.09 1.92 -9.61
CA PHE A 124 9.15 2.93 -9.61
C PHE A 124 9.91 3.01 -8.28
N VAL A 125 9.22 3.02 -7.14
CA VAL A 125 9.89 3.15 -5.83
C VAL A 125 10.75 1.94 -5.47
N HIS A 126 10.57 0.80 -6.17
CA HIS A 126 11.41 -0.40 -6.03
C HIS A 126 12.38 -0.60 -7.21
N ASP A 127 12.43 0.29 -8.20
CA ASP A 127 13.29 0.15 -9.38
C ASP A 127 14.50 1.09 -9.29
N ALA A 128 15.63 0.56 -8.81
CA ALA A 128 16.86 1.34 -8.65
C ALA A 128 17.40 1.92 -9.97
N GLU A 129 17.19 1.26 -11.11
CA GLU A 129 17.69 1.74 -12.40
C GLU A 129 16.85 2.89 -12.95
N GLU A 130 15.53 2.86 -12.71
CA GLU A 130 14.65 3.97 -13.06
C GLU A 130 14.82 5.13 -12.06
N GLN A 131 15.07 4.87 -10.77
CA GLN A 131 15.37 5.91 -9.79
C GLN A 131 16.63 6.71 -10.12
N LYS A 132 17.65 6.10 -10.74
CA LYS A 132 18.83 6.84 -11.24
C LYS A 132 18.48 7.88 -12.32
N LYS A 133 17.35 7.71 -13.00
CA LYS A 133 16.87 8.64 -14.03
C LYS A 133 16.00 9.76 -13.44
N PHE A 134 15.60 9.64 -12.17
CA PHE A 134 14.81 10.66 -11.52
C PHE A 134 15.66 11.89 -11.23
N SER A 135 15.15 13.07 -11.58
CA SER A 135 15.84 14.34 -11.43
C SER A 135 14.87 15.47 -11.13
N GLU A 136 15.37 16.64 -10.71
CA GLU A 136 14.53 17.84 -10.56
C GLU A 136 13.77 18.23 -11.84
N ALA A 137 14.27 17.83 -13.02
CA ALA A 137 13.61 18.09 -14.29
C ALA A 137 12.29 17.30 -14.46
N ASP A 138 12.11 16.21 -13.72
CA ASP A 138 10.86 15.44 -13.72
C ASP A 138 9.78 16.08 -12.84
N VAL A 139 10.13 17.08 -12.01
CA VAL A 139 9.20 17.74 -11.10
C VAL A 139 8.43 18.86 -11.82
N PRO A 140 7.09 18.76 -11.96
CA PRO A 140 6.31 19.78 -12.63
C PRO A 140 6.39 21.15 -11.92
N PRO A 141 6.26 22.29 -12.65
CA PRO A 141 6.40 23.61 -12.07
C PRO A 141 5.45 23.92 -10.90
N ASN A 142 4.23 23.36 -10.90
CA ASN A 142 3.28 23.53 -9.80
C ASN A 142 3.75 22.81 -8.52
N ILE A 143 4.40 21.64 -8.66
CA ILE A 143 4.93 20.87 -7.54
C ILE A 143 6.27 21.46 -7.06
N LYS A 144 7.12 21.93 -7.98
CA LYS A 144 8.41 22.54 -7.63
C LYS A 144 8.28 23.74 -6.69
N LYS A 145 7.19 24.51 -6.79
CA LYS A 145 6.89 25.62 -5.87
C LYS A 145 6.70 25.18 -4.42
N LEU A 146 6.19 23.97 -4.21
CA LEU A 146 5.93 23.39 -2.90
C LEU A 146 7.20 22.80 -2.26
N LEU A 147 8.22 22.48 -3.06
CA LEU A 147 9.53 22.04 -2.58
C LEU A 147 10.42 23.18 -2.07
N HIS A 148 10.14 24.42 -2.46
CA HIS A 148 10.98 25.59 -2.17
C HIS A 148 10.29 26.62 -1.27
N SER A 149 9.12 26.31 -0.71
CA SER A 149 8.37 27.25 0.14
C SER A 149 9.03 27.55 1.50
N ASP A 150 10.03 26.77 1.88
CA ASP A 150 10.80 26.98 3.11
C ASP A 150 11.72 28.21 3.06
N THR A 151 11.99 28.76 1.87
CA THR A 151 12.93 29.90 1.77
C THR A 151 12.29 31.28 1.86
N GLU A 152 10.98 31.47 1.64
CA GLU A 152 10.39 32.83 1.65
C GLU A 152 8.97 32.99 2.26
N GLY A 153 8.42 32.04 3.02
CA GLY A 153 7.08 32.27 3.61
C GLY A 153 6.56 31.31 4.69
N GLY A 154 7.30 30.27 5.07
CA GLY A 154 6.83 29.24 6.00
C GLY A 154 6.55 29.71 7.44
N HIS A 155 7.03 30.90 7.84
CA HIS A 155 6.82 31.43 9.19
C HIS A 155 5.46 32.10 9.39
N ASP A 156 4.79 32.59 8.34
CA ASP A 156 3.53 33.35 8.49
C ASP A 156 2.28 32.46 8.45
N LEU A 157 2.26 31.39 7.64
CA LEU A 157 1.12 30.49 7.57
C LEU A 157 0.94 29.68 8.86
N ASN A 158 2.06 29.24 9.47
CA ASN A 158 2.00 28.53 10.75
C ASN A 158 1.59 29.47 11.90
N GLN A 159 1.99 30.74 11.86
CA GLN A 159 1.59 31.75 12.85
C GLN A 159 0.10 32.11 12.74
N MET A 160 -0.44 32.27 11.53
CA MET A 160 -1.89 32.47 11.33
C MET A 160 -2.73 31.25 11.74
N LYS A 161 -2.20 30.03 11.55
CA LYS A 161 -2.88 28.79 11.94
C LYS A 161 -2.85 28.59 13.46
N GLN A 162 -1.72 28.87 14.12
CA GLN A 162 -1.64 28.87 15.59
C GLN A 162 -2.50 29.96 16.24
N MET A 163 -2.57 31.15 15.65
CA MET A 163 -3.42 32.24 16.16
C MET A 163 -4.91 31.87 16.10
N LYS A 164 -5.35 31.17 15.04
CA LYS A 164 -6.75 30.72 14.92
C LYS A 164 -7.10 29.57 15.88
N MET A 165 -6.16 28.70 16.20
CA MET A 165 -6.39 27.62 17.19
C MET A 165 -6.39 28.14 18.63
N ASN A 166 -5.56 29.13 18.96
CA ASN A 166 -5.50 29.72 20.31
C ASN A 166 -6.68 30.65 20.62
N ASN A 167 -7.34 31.22 19.61
CA ASN A 167 -8.50 32.12 19.79
C ASN A 167 -9.87 31.42 19.76
N GLY A 168 -9.90 30.10 19.51
CA GLY A 168 -11.13 29.28 19.50
C GLY A 168 -11.51 28.70 20.86
N GLY A 169 -10.74 28.99 21.92
CA GLY A 169 -10.86 28.40 23.25
C GLY A 169 -11.30 29.38 24.33
N SER A 170 -12.37 30.15 24.13
CA SER A 170 -13.14 30.69 25.25
C SER A 170 -14.53 31.15 24.80
N SER A 171 -15.54 30.33 25.06
CA SER A 171 -16.87 30.82 25.41
C SER A 171 -17.52 29.76 26.28
N GLN A 172 -18.01 30.24 27.43
CA GLN A 172 -18.83 29.55 28.41
C GLN A 172 -20.12 29.00 27.78
#